data_AF-A0A9D7ENN3-F1
#
_entry.id   AF-A0A9D7ENN3-F1
#
_cell.length_a   1.000
_cell.length_b   1.000
_cell.length_c   1.000
_cell.angle_alpha   90.00
_cell.angle_beta   90.00
_cell.angle_gamma   90.00
#
_symmetry.space_group_name_H-M   'P 1'
#
loop_
_entity.id
_entity.type
_entity.pdbx_description
1 polymer ?
#
loop_
_entity_poly.entity_id
_entity_poly.type
_entity_poly.pdbx_seq_one_letter_code
_entity_poly.pdbx_strand_id
1 'polypeptide(L)'
;MRKKGIKMSGMVAWLTASIILMTLASTPLIARISNNVTAEMRLGYSLAEQDSASQENVDQEYVVSWQKRILRELSSTASLRYFNFGGNETAGANSWRSELQPSGELHWNGRGLSASLQGIRRDSRSNDQSSHLISESAGFSVTSQMVGYPWIRARAQQDLLYNKANLADRDTRDRSLGVGVGYSNKSTSVNYNYSYRTTLDRAQQVEQSNNAHDIRFDHTRLFYDGKIRSTVSYGLTYRNDSDRSLAFDPFPRPIPSYFGLYSNDATPEVGSLDTVNTLIDGNLASPADPLIDIGDNNVNQNIGSDLGYLREVDILYVYTDRPSGNNVRWDVYRSDDNTIWEPIAGATSTYSPGFSRYEISFQQTKARYVKVLNKGLNENDTVYVTEFAAMMRVSAAGTTSRNQTVHTANLTNNITRHWIANA
;
A
#
# COMPACT_ATOMS: atom_id res chain seq x y z
N MET A 1 23.88 -39.69 17.64
CA MET A 1 23.37 -38.82 16.56
C MET A 1 24.53 -38.07 15.93
N ARG A 2 24.80 -38.31 14.63
CA ARG A 2 25.89 -37.66 13.90
C ARG A 2 25.49 -36.21 13.57
N LYS A 3 26.22 -35.22 14.10
CA LYS A 3 26.20 -33.84 13.62
C LYS A 3 26.64 -33.85 12.14
N LYS A 4 25.69 -33.74 11.21
CA LYS A 4 25.99 -33.49 9.80
C LYS A 4 26.51 -32.05 9.72
N GLY A 5 27.77 -31.90 9.33
CA GLY A 5 28.37 -30.59 9.08
C GLY A 5 27.54 -29.81 8.06
N ILE A 6 27.13 -28.61 8.47
CA ILE A 6 26.56 -27.59 7.60
C ILE A 6 27.62 -27.28 6.54
N LYS A 7 27.29 -27.55 5.27
CA LYS A 7 28.24 -27.38 4.18
C LYS A 7 28.48 -25.88 3.95
N MET A 8 29.66 -25.41 4.39
CA MET A 8 30.29 -24.13 3.99
C MET A 8 30.48 -23.93 2.47
N SER A 9 30.05 -24.88 1.62
CA SER A 9 30.20 -24.81 0.16
C SER A 9 29.37 -23.71 -0.49
N GLY A 10 28.32 -23.21 0.17
CA GLY A 10 27.58 -22.03 -0.29
C GLY A 10 28.45 -20.78 -0.26
N MET A 11 29.12 -20.51 0.87
CA MET A 11 29.89 -19.28 1.15
C MET A 11 31.01 -18.99 0.15
N VAL A 12 31.62 -20.03 -0.43
CA VAL A 12 32.73 -19.90 -1.40
C VAL A 12 32.25 -19.47 -2.79
N ALA A 13 31.03 -19.85 -3.20
CA ALA A 13 30.45 -19.40 -4.48
C ALA A 13 30.05 -17.90 -4.45
N TRP A 14 29.77 -17.34 -3.28
CA TRP A 14 29.39 -15.93 -3.06
C TRP A 14 30.56 -14.94 -3.17
N LEU A 15 31.76 -15.35 -2.75
CA LEU A 15 32.99 -14.57 -2.91
C LEU A 15 33.38 -14.41 -4.39
N THR A 16 33.15 -15.44 -5.21
CA THR A 16 33.49 -15.41 -6.65
C THR A 16 32.60 -14.47 -7.47
N ALA A 17 31.31 -14.33 -7.16
CA ALA A 17 30.41 -13.40 -7.87
C ALA A 17 30.78 -11.92 -7.60
N SER A 18 31.18 -11.61 -6.36
CA SER A 18 31.63 -10.28 -5.95
C SER A 18 32.93 -9.87 -6.66
N ILE A 19 33.84 -10.82 -6.88
CA ILE A 19 35.09 -10.62 -7.63
C ILE A 19 34.83 -10.42 -9.13
N ILE A 20 33.81 -11.07 -9.71
CA ILE A 20 33.43 -10.88 -11.12
C ILE A 20 32.86 -9.48 -11.38
N LEU A 21 32.04 -8.93 -10.46
CA LEU A 21 31.56 -7.55 -10.57
C LEU A 21 32.70 -6.52 -10.43
N MET A 22 33.68 -6.77 -9.56
CA MET A 22 34.85 -5.90 -9.42
C MET A 22 35.82 -5.98 -10.62
N THR A 23 35.96 -7.16 -11.26
CA THR A 23 36.87 -7.34 -12.40
C THR A 23 36.30 -6.83 -13.72
N LEU A 24 34.97 -6.87 -13.89
CA LEU A 24 34.32 -6.26 -15.05
C LEU A 24 34.55 -4.74 -15.12
N ALA A 25 34.86 -4.06 -14.01
CA ALA A 25 35.13 -2.62 -13.97
C ALA A 25 36.44 -2.15 -14.64
N SER A 26 37.25 -3.05 -15.20
CA SER A 26 38.61 -2.76 -15.68
C SER A 26 38.73 -2.38 -17.17
N THR A 27 37.63 -2.28 -17.92
CA THR A 27 37.68 -1.89 -19.35
C THR A 27 37.58 -0.37 -19.56
N PRO A 28 38.23 0.22 -20.59
CA PRO A 28 38.24 1.66 -20.82
C PRO A 28 36.86 2.27 -21.13
N LEU A 29 35.87 1.45 -21.51
CA LEU A 29 34.48 1.87 -21.66
C LEU A 29 33.85 2.19 -20.30
N ILE A 30 34.26 1.49 -19.24
CA ILE A 30 33.76 1.68 -17.88
C ILE A 30 34.41 2.88 -17.21
N ALA A 31 35.66 3.25 -17.53
CA ALA A 31 36.29 4.46 -16.99
C ALA A 31 35.53 5.77 -17.33
N ARG A 32 34.75 5.80 -18.43
CA ARG A 32 33.86 6.94 -18.75
C ARG A 32 32.48 6.85 -18.10
N ILE A 33 32.07 5.65 -17.69
CA ILE A 33 30.79 5.38 -17.01
C ILE A 33 30.96 5.46 -15.48
N SER A 34 32.14 5.11 -14.96
CA SER A 34 32.44 4.90 -13.54
C SER A 34 32.24 6.11 -12.66
N ASN A 35 32.51 7.33 -13.17
CA ASN A 35 32.34 8.55 -12.38
C ASN A 35 30.88 8.86 -12.03
N ASN A 36 29.93 8.11 -12.60
CA ASN A 36 28.50 8.29 -12.44
C ASN A 36 27.81 7.03 -11.89
N VAL A 37 28.57 6.00 -11.51
CA VAL A 37 28.04 4.74 -10.96
C VAL A 37 28.33 4.67 -9.47
N THR A 38 27.30 4.35 -8.69
CA THR A 38 27.37 4.01 -7.28
C THR A 38 26.87 2.58 -7.11
N ALA A 39 27.52 1.81 -6.25
CA ALA A 39 27.13 0.45 -5.94
C ALA A 39 27.14 0.26 -4.43
N GLU A 40 26.10 -0.38 -3.90
CA GLU A 40 25.94 -0.73 -2.50
C GLU A 40 25.64 -2.22 -2.39
N MET A 41 26.26 -2.89 -1.41
CA MET A 41 25.99 -4.28 -1.06
C MET A 41 25.70 -4.34 0.43
N ARG A 42 24.59 -4.98 0.79
CA ARG A 42 24.23 -5.31 2.17
C ARG A 42 24.10 -6.82 2.29
N LEU A 43 24.70 -7.37 3.34
CA LEU A 43 24.61 -8.77 3.70
C LEU A 43 24.16 -8.84 5.16
N GLY A 44 23.04 -9.52 5.38
CA GLY A 44 22.50 -9.81 6.70
C GLY A 44 22.58 -11.30 6.98
N TYR A 45 22.91 -11.64 8.22
CA TYR A 45 22.77 -13.00 8.73
C TYR A 45 22.13 -12.90 10.11
N SER A 46 21.10 -13.69 10.36
CA SER A 46 20.52 -13.84 11.69
C SER A 46 20.28 -15.32 11.99
N LEU A 47 20.48 -15.65 13.27
CA LEU A 47 20.20 -16.94 13.84
C LEU A 47 19.25 -16.69 15.02
N ALA A 48 18.09 -17.34 14.99
CA ALA A 48 17.16 -17.36 16.11
C ALA A 48 17.00 -18.80 16.58
N GLU A 49 17.02 -19.01 17.89
CA GLU A 49 16.77 -20.31 18.52
C GLU A 49 15.64 -20.14 19.55
N GLN A 50 14.58 -20.93 19.43
CA GLN A 50 13.48 -20.98 20.39
C GLN A 50 13.07 -22.43 20.62
N ASP A 51 13.13 -22.87 21.87
CA ASP A 51 12.84 -24.24 22.32
C ASP A 51 13.56 -25.34 21.52
N SER A 52 12.87 -25.93 20.54
CA SER A 52 13.36 -27.02 19.68
C SER A 52 13.49 -26.62 18.20
N ALA A 53 13.26 -25.34 17.88
CA ALA A 53 13.39 -24.78 16.55
C ALA A 53 14.57 -23.79 16.49
N SER A 54 15.33 -23.88 15.41
CA SER A 54 16.32 -22.88 15.03
C SER A 54 15.99 -22.39 13.63
N GLN A 55 16.02 -21.07 13.46
CA GLN A 55 15.86 -20.40 12.19
C GLN A 55 17.16 -19.70 11.82
N GLU A 56 17.69 -20.04 10.64
CA GLU A 56 18.84 -19.38 10.03
C GLU A 56 18.37 -18.57 8.84
N ASN A 57 18.57 -17.24 8.90
CA ASN A 57 18.18 -16.33 7.83
C ASN A 57 19.42 -15.68 7.22
N VAL A 58 19.44 -15.63 5.88
CA VAL A 58 20.46 -14.92 5.10
C VAL A 58 19.76 -13.91 4.19
N ASP A 59 20.12 -12.65 4.36
CA ASP A 59 19.64 -11.52 3.56
C ASP A 59 20.76 -10.99 2.68
N GLN A 60 20.45 -10.70 1.43
CA GLN A 60 21.40 -10.11 0.50
C GLN A 60 20.71 -9.05 -0.35
N GLU A 61 21.31 -7.88 -0.40
CA GLU A 61 20.83 -6.78 -1.21
C GLU A 61 21.98 -6.15 -1.97
N TYR A 62 21.78 -5.96 -3.26
CA TYR A 62 22.73 -5.33 -4.16
C TYR A 62 22.01 -4.21 -4.91
N VAL A 63 22.52 -2.99 -4.82
CA VAL A 63 21.98 -1.84 -5.53
C VAL A 63 23.08 -1.23 -6.37
N VAL A 64 22.86 -1.14 -7.68
CA VAL A 64 23.73 -0.42 -8.60
C VAL A 64 22.94 0.73 -9.19
N SER A 65 23.43 1.95 -9.03
CA SER A 65 22.77 3.15 -9.55
C SER A 65 23.73 3.95 -10.43
N TRP A 66 23.24 4.43 -11.54
CA TRP A 66 23.92 5.30 -12.48
C TRP A 66 23.16 6.61 -12.62
N GLN A 67 23.84 7.75 -12.52
CA GLN A 67 23.23 9.06 -12.70
C GLN A 67 24.10 9.95 -13.57
N LYS A 68 23.54 10.51 -14.64
CA LYS A 68 24.28 11.39 -15.54
C LYS A 68 23.44 12.57 -16.01
N ARG A 69 24.06 13.75 -15.99
CA ARG A 69 23.56 14.93 -16.69
C ARG A 69 23.89 14.81 -18.18
N ILE A 70 22.86 14.62 -19.01
CA ILE A 70 22.99 14.46 -20.48
C ILE A 70 23.13 15.83 -21.14
N LEU A 71 22.27 16.77 -20.75
CA LEU A 71 22.30 18.19 -21.15
C LEU A 71 22.20 19.06 -19.89
N ARG A 72 22.42 20.37 -20.01
CA ARG A 72 22.29 21.30 -18.87
C ARG A 72 20.92 21.16 -18.18
N GLU A 73 19.87 20.99 -18.96
CA GLU A 73 18.48 20.84 -18.51
C GLU A 73 18.02 19.38 -18.42
N LEU A 74 18.80 18.38 -18.87
CA LEU A 74 18.36 16.98 -18.91
C LEU A 74 19.30 16.07 -18.12
N SER A 75 18.77 15.35 -17.14
CA SER A 75 19.47 14.30 -16.41
C SER A 75 18.76 12.96 -16.54
N SER A 76 19.53 11.89 -16.42
CA SER A 76 19.02 10.51 -16.39
C SER A 76 19.59 9.78 -15.18
N THR A 77 18.75 8.96 -14.59
CA THR A 77 19.11 8.01 -13.53
C THR A 77 18.67 6.63 -13.98
N ALA A 78 19.48 5.61 -13.75
CA ALA A 78 19.12 4.22 -13.93
C ALA A 78 19.60 3.44 -12.71
N SER A 79 18.83 2.50 -12.19
CA SER A 79 19.24 1.69 -11.07
C SER A 79 18.76 0.25 -11.23
N LEU A 80 19.51 -0.66 -10.63
CA LEU A 80 19.20 -2.08 -10.56
C LEU A 80 19.34 -2.50 -9.10
N ARG A 81 18.25 -2.99 -8.53
CA ARG A 81 18.23 -3.61 -7.20
C ARG A 81 18.03 -5.11 -7.37
N TYR A 82 18.87 -5.89 -6.72
CA TYR A 82 18.68 -7.32 -6.55
C TYR A 82 18.60 -7.62 -5.06
N PHE A 83 17.57 -8.36 -4.66
CA PHE A 83 17.37 -8.79 -3.28
C PHE A 83 17.20 -10.31 -3.26
N ASN A 84 17.79 -10.96 -2.27
CA ASN A 84 17.63 -12.38 -2.05
C ASN A 84 17.59 -12.68 -0.56
N PHE A 85 16.56 -13.41 -0.15
CA PHE A 85 16.34 -13.88 1.20
C PHE A 85 16.24 -15.41 1.18
N GLY A 86 16.89 -16.07 2.13
CA GLY A 86 16.73 -17.48 2.39
C GLY A 86 16.66 -17.75 3.88
N GLY A 87 15.58 -18.38 4.32
CA GLY A 87 15.36 -18.88 5.68
C GLY A 87 15.35 -20.40 5.70
N ASN A 88 16.21 -20.99 6.53
CA ASN A 88 16.17 -22.41 6.84
C ASN A 88 15.60 -22.58 8.25
N GLU A 89 14.59 -23.43 8.38
CA GLU A 89 13.96 -23.76 9.66
C GLU A 89 14.20 -25.23 9.97
N THR A 90 14.57 -25.55 11.20
CA THR A 90 14.71 -26.96 11.61
C THR A 90 13.37 -27.66 11.78
N ALA A 91 12.30 -26.90 12.00
CA ALA A 91 10.92 -27.36 12.07
C ALA A 91 10.06 -26.41 11.22
N GLY A 92 9.86 -26.75 9.94
CA GLY A 92 9.14 -25.89 9.00
C GLY A 92 9.53 -26.16 7.54
N ALA A 93 8.89 -25.46 6.61
CA ALA A 93 9.28 -25.46 5.20
C ALA A 93 10.25 -24.30 4.95
N ASN A 94 11.42 -24.58 4.38
CA ASN A 94 12.38 -23.54 4.02
C ASN A 94 11.71 -22.43 3.20
N SER A 95 11.99 -21.18 3.55
CA SER A 95 11.51 -20.00 2.86
C SER A 95 12.62 -19.38 2.03
N TRP A 96 12.29 -18.92 0.83
CA TRP A 96 13.20 -18.10 0.05
C TRP A 96 12.41 -17.08 -0.76
N ARG A 97 13.02 -15.92 -1.01
CA ARG A 97 12.47 -14.88 -1.86
C ARG A 97 13.59 -14.21 -2.63
N SER A 98 13.43 -14.12 -3.95
CA SER A 98 14.34 -13.35 -4.80
C SER A 98 13.59 -12.23 -5.50
N GLU A 99 14.16 -11.03 -5.54
CA GLU A 99 13.63 -9.90 -6.29
C GLU A 99 14.67 -9.31 -7.23
N LEU A 100 14.24 -8.97 -8.44
CA LEU A 100 15.02 -8.18 -9.38
C LEU A 100 14.22 -6.93 -9.77
N GLN A 101 14.78 -5.76 -9.52
CA GLN A 101 14.10 -4.49 -9.69
C GLN A 101 14.94 -3.47 -10.48
N PRO A 102 14.91 -3.49 -11.82
CA PRO A 102 15.40 -2.40 -12.64
C PRO A 102 14.48 -1.17 -12.58
N SER A 103 15.07 0.01 -12.60
CA SER A 103 14.36 1.29 -12.70
C SER A 103 15.16 2.33 -13.48
N GLY A 104 14.45 3.31 -14.02
CA GLY A 104 15.04 4.44 -14.70
C GLY A 104 14.17 5.69 -14.62
N GLU A 105 14.84 6.84 -14.64
CA GLU A 105 14.23 8.16 -14.65
C GLU A 105 14.93 9.07 -15.66
N LEU A 106 14.15 9.86 -16.37
CA LEU A 106 14.59 11.03 -17.12
C LEU A 106 13.97 12.26 -16.48
N HIS A 107 14.80 13.23 -16.14
CA HIS A 107 14.37 14.48 -15.54
C HIS A 107 14.83 15.64 -16.41
N TRP A 108 13.88 16.45 -16.86
CA TRP A 108 14.10 17.68 -17.59
C TRP A 108 13.72 18.89 -16.74
N ASN A 109 14.63 19.84 -16.61
CA ASN A 109 14.46 21.06 -15.83
C ASN A 109 14.81 22.28 -16.70
N GLY A 110 13.82 22.79 -17.42
CA GLY A 110 13.94 23.93 -18.31
C GLY A 110 13.61 25.27 -17.63
N ARG A 111 13.67 26.35 -18.42
CA ARG A 111 13.30 27.70 -17.95
C ARG A 111 11.78 27.84 -17.91
N GLY A 112 11.18 27.48 -16.77
CA GLY A 112 9.75 27.67 -16.51
C GLY A 112 8.91 26.40 -16.65
N LEU A 113 9.51 25.26 -16.98
CA LEU A 113 8.86 23.95 -16.99
C LEU A 113 9.87 22.90 -16.51
N SER A 114 9.41 21.97 -15.68
CA SER A 114 10.12 20.75 -15.33
C SER A 114 9.25 19.55 -15.70
N ALA A 115 9.85 18.50 -16.23
CA ALA A 115 9.18 17.24 -16.53
C ALA A 115 10.01 16.05 -16.05
N SER A 116 9.34 14.98 -15.65
CA SER A 116 9.99 13.71 -15.35
C SER A 116 9.25 12.55 -16.01
N LEU A 117 10.00 11.55 -16.44
CA LEU A 117 9.51 10.26 -16.91
C LEU A 117 10.24 9.19 -16.11
N GLN A 118 9.50 8.29 -15.49
CA GLN A 118 10.06 7.20 -14.68
C GLN A 118 9.45 5.86 -15.08
N GLY A 119 10.23 4.80 -14.93
CA GLY A 119 9.79 3.42 -15.12
C GLY A 119 10.48 2.52 -14.12
N ILE A 120 9.73 1.61 -13.51
CA ILE A 120 10.22 0.63 -12.55
C ILE A 120 9.57 -0.70 -12.89
N ARG A 121 10.33 -1.79 -12.84
CA ARG A 121 9.81 -3.14 -12.90
C ARG A 121 10.41 -3.94 -11.75
N ARG A 122 9.61 -4.76 -11.07
CA ARG A 122 10.02 -5.68 -10.00
C ARG A 122 9.51 -7.07 -10.35
N ASP A 123 10.42 -8.03 -10.43
CA ASP A 123 10.13 -9.47 -10.58
C ASP A 123 10.46 -10.13 -9.24
N SER A 124 9.45 -10.63 -8.53
CA SER A 124 9.55 -11.31 -7.23
C SER A 124 9.17 -12.77 -7.37
N ARG A 125 9.90 -13.66 -6.70
CA ARG A 125 9.66 -15.11 -6.68
C ARG A 125 9.89 -15.65 -5.28
N SER A 126 9.05 -16.58 -4.82
CA SER A 126 9.27 -17.32 -3.57
C SER A 126 9.08 -18.84 -3.71
N ASN A 127 9.19 -19.54 -2.59
CA ASN A 127 9.18 -21.00 -2.45
C ASN A 127 7.86 -21.69 -2.85
N ASP A 128 6.74 -20.99 -2.76
CA ASP A 128 5.48 -21.43 -3.32
C ASP A 128 5.49 -21.14 -4.83
N GLN A 129 5.47 -22.17 -5.68
CA GLN A 129 5.49 -22.01 -7.15
C GLN A 129 4.31 -21.16 -7.69
N SER A 130 3.37 -20.77 -6.83
CA SER A 130 2.28 -19.82 -7.02
C SER A 130 2.66 -18.34 -6.93
N SER A 131 3.88 -17.92 -6.58
CA SER A 131 4.19 -16.51 -6.22
C SER A 131 5.14 -15.78 -7.18
N HIS A 132 5.07 -16.06 -8.49
CA HIS A 132 5.84 -15.27 -9.46
C HIS A 132 5.17 -13.92 -9.72
N LEU A 133 5.32 -12.98 -8.79
CA LEU A 133 4.72 -11.65 -8.88
C LEU A 133 5.58 -10.68 -9.68
N ILE A 134 4.97 -10.03 -10.66
CA ILE A 134 5.58 -8.95 -11.43
C ILE A 134 4.80 -7.67 -11.17
N SER A 135 5.53 -6.64 -10.74
CA SER A 135 5.02 -5.28 -10.61
C SER A 135 5.73 -4.36 -11.59
N GLU A 136 4.98 -3.56 -12.33
CA GLU A 136 5.51 -2.55 -13.25
C GLU A 136 4.86 -1.22 -12.94
N SER A 137 5.64 -0.15 -12.93
CA SER A 137 5.15 1.21 -12.76
C SER A 137 5.78 2.10 -13.82
N ALA A 138 4.99 2.92 -14.48
CA ALA A 138 5.45 3.97 -15.37
C ALA A 138 4.76 5.28 -15.00
N GLY A 139 5.53 6.35 -14.90
CA GLY A 139 5.02 7.65 -14.48
C GLY A 139 5.58 8.77 -15.35
N PHE A 140 4.73 9.74 -15.65
CA PHE A 140 5.11 11.00 -16.27
C PHE A 140 4.60 12.15 -15.42
N SER A 141 5.42 13.17 -15.21
CA SER A 141 4.99 14.40 -14.57
C SER A 141 5.52 15.62 -15.30
N VAL A 142 4.74 16.70 -15.31
CA VAL A 142 5.16 18.01 -15.82
C VAL A 142 4.62 19.08 -14.88
N THR A 143 5.42 20.09 -14.60
CA THR A 143 5.06 21.23 -13.74
C THR A 143 5.63 22.51 -14.34
N SER A 144 4.81 23.56 -14.45
CA SER A 144 5.30 24.89 -14.77
C SER A 144 5.82 25.62 -13.52
N GLN A 145 6.89 26.38 -13.73
CA GLN A 145 7.68 27.04 -12.69
C GLN A 145 7.77 28.56 -12.93
N MET A 146 6.83 29.13 -13.70
CA MET A 146 6.85 30.55 -14.05
C MET A 146 6.30 31.39 -12.88
N VAL A 147 7.16 32.25 -12.31
CA VAL A 147 6.78 33.16 -11.23
C VAL A 147 5.79 34.21 -11.74
N GLY A 148 4.67 34.41 -11.04
CA GLY A 148 3.66 35.42 -11.37
C GLY A 148 2.66 35.02 -12.46
N TYR A 149 2.82 33.82 -13.03
CA TYR A 149 1.88 33.23 -13.99
C TYR A 149 1.11 32.08 -13.36
N PRO A 150 -0.01 31.65 -13.96
CA PRO A 150 -0.66 30.42 -13.56
C PRO A 150 0.31 29.23 -13.64
N TRP A 151 0.36 28.43 -12.59
CA TRP A 151 1.06 27.17 -12.58
C TRP A 151 0.16 26.07 -13.15
N ILE A 152 0.77 25.11 -13.83
CA ILE A 152 0.13 23.92 -14.37
C ILE A 152 0.95 22.73 -13.87
N ARG A 153 0.26 21.69 -13.40
CA ARG A 153 0.85 20.40 -13.05
C ARG A 153 0.05 19.32 -13.73
N ALA A 154 0.70 18.39 -14.41
CA ALA A 154 0.05 17.17 -14.86
C ALA A 154 0.90 15.98 -14.43
N ARG A 155 0.24 14.90 -14.03
CA ARG A 155 0.86 13.63 -13.69
C ARG A 155 0.03 12.52 -14.29
N ALA A 156 0.66 11.60 -14.99
CA ALA A 156 0.06 10.35 -15.42
C ALA A 156 0.87 9.21 -14.84
N GLN A 157 0.21 8.17 -14.34
CA GLN A 157 0.86 6.99 -13.80
C GLN A 157 0.07 5.75 -14.20
N GLN A 158 0.79 4.67 -14.50
CA GLN A 158 0.23 3.36 -14.74
C GLN A 158 1.01 2.35 -13.93
N ASP A 159 0.29 1.55 -13.15
CA ASP A 159 0.84 0.45 -12.36
C ASP A 159 0.19 -0.86 -12.82
N LEU A 160 0.99 -1.91 -12.96
CA LEU A 160 0.55 -3.27 -13.25
C LEU A 160 1.08 -4.17 -12.16
N LEU A 161 0.25 -5.09 -11.69
CA LEU A 161 0.63 -6.13 -10.75
C LEU A 161 -0.02 -7.43 -11.19
N TYR A 162 0.78 -8.41 -11.56
CA TYR A 162 0.26 -9.69 -12.01
C TYR A 162 1.11 -10.86 -11.55
N ASN A 163 0.48 -12.01 -11.38
CA ASN A 163 1.15 -13.27 -11.09
C ASN A 163 1.40 -14.02 -12.41
N LYS A 164 2.68 -14.14 -12.78
CA LYS A 164 3.09 -14.82 -14.01
C LYS A 164 2.86 -16.33 -13.97
N ALA A 165 2.88 -16.94 -12.79
CA ALA A 165 2.61 -18.37 -12.62
C ALA A 165 1.12 -18.68 -12.80
N ASN A 166 0.25 -17.80 -12.27
CA ASN A 166 -1.20 -17.93 -12.41
C ASN A 166 -1.90 -16.56 -12.42
N LEU A 167 -2.31 -16.10 -13.60
CA LEU A 167 -2.99 -14.81 -13.74
C LEU A 167 -4.36 -14.75 -13.04
N ALA A 168 -5.00 -15.90 -12.82
CA ALA A 168 -6.27 -15.96 -12.10
C ALA A 168 -6.12 -15.57 -10.62
N ASP A 169 -4.93 -15.70 -10.05
CA ASP A 169 -4.65 -15.30 -8.67
C ASP A 169 -4.40 -13.80 -8.57
N ARG A 170 -3.76 -13.18 -9.58
CA ARG A 170 -3.48 -11.73 -9.56
C ARG A 170 -3.28 -11.17 -10.95
N ASP A 171 -4.10 -10.19 -11.32
CA ASP A 171 -3.91 -9.34 -12.49
C ASP A 171 -4.65 -8.01 -12.26
N THR A 172 -3.95 -7.06 -11.64
CA THR A 172 -4.46 -5.72 -11.34
C THR A 172 -3.72 -4.69 -12.20
N ARG A 173 -4.47 -3.79 -12.85
CA ARG A 173 -3.94 -2.65 -13.60
C ARG A 173 -4.56 -1.35 -13.09
N ASP A 174 -3.72 -0.48 -12.57
CA ASP A 174 -4.09 0.85 -12.11
C ASP A 174 -3.59 1.90 -13.09
N ARG A 175 -4.42 2.91 -13.37
CA ARG A 175 -4.03 4.11 -14.11
C ARG A 175 -4.55 5.32 -13.38
N SER A 176 -3.73 6.35 -13.28
CA SER A 176 -4.15 7.64 -12.75
C SER A 176 -3.67 8.78 -13.62
N LEU A 177 -4.49 9.82 -13.70
CA LEU A 177 -4.22 11.10 -14.33
C LEU A 177 -4.60 12.18 -13.34
N GLY A 178 -3.67 13.04 -12.98
CA GLY A 178 -3.89 14.24 -12.20
C GLY A 178 -3.54 15.46 -13.02
N VAL A 179 -4.41 16.46 -13.08
CA VAL A 179 -4.15 17.75 -13.73
C VAL A 179 -4.54 18.85 -12.76
N GLY A 180 -3.59 19.71 -12.40
CA GLY A 180 -3.79 20.88 -11.57
C GLY A 180 -3.46 22.15 -12.34
N VAL A 181 -4.29 23.17 -12.19
CA VAL A 181 -4.00 24.53 -12.65
C VAL A 181 -4.30 25.47 -11.50
N GLY A 182 -3.43 26.44 -11.27
CA GLY A 182 -3.72 27.44 -10.26
C GLY A 182 -2.97 28.73 -10.50
N TYR A 183 -3.39 29.76 -9.78
CA TYR A 183 -2.80 31.07 -9.79
C TYR A 183 -2.82 31.59 -8.36
N SER A 184 -1.72 32.20 -7.94
CA SER A 184 -1.62 32.79 -6.62
C SER A 184 -0.90 34.12 -6.72
N ASN A 185 -1.47 35.14 -6.09
CA ASN A 185 -0.84 36.43 -5.86
C ASN A 185 -0.94 36.78 -4.36
N LYS A 186 -0.55 38.00 -3.98
CA LYS A 186 -0.49 38.41 -2.57
C LYS A 186 -1.83 38.32 -1.82
N SER A 187 -2.94 38.46 -2.52
CA SER A 187 -4.28 38.53 -1.92
C SER A 187 -5.19 37.38 -2.34
N THR A 188 -4.91 36.69 -3.43
CA THR A 188 -5.84 35.73 -4.02
C THR A 188 -5.09 34.50 -4.47
N SER A 189 -5.59 33.33 -4.10
CA SER A 189 -5.19 32.05 -4.68
C SER A 189 -6.40 31.32 -5.21
N VAL A 190 -6.29 30.80 -6.43
CA VAL A 190 -7.29 29.93 -7.04
C VAL A 190 -6.57 28.72 -7.57
N ASN A 191 -7.08 27.53 -7.27
CA ASN A 191 -6.57 26.29 -7.83
C ASN A 191 -7.72 25.35 -8.17
N TYR A 192 -7.54 24.66 -9.27
CA TYR A 192 -8.38 23.59 -9.74
C TYR A 192 -7.52 22.34 -9.88
N ASN A 193 -7.96 21.23 -9.34
CA ASN A 193 -7.36 19.92 -9.54
C ASN A 193 -8.42 18.97 -10.10
N TYR A 194 -8.01 18.22 -11.10
CA TYR A 194 -8.74 17.12 -11.68
C TYR A 194 -7.95 15.85 -11.41
N SER A 195 -8.61 14.80 -10.94
CA SER A 195 -8.01 13.47 -10.83
C SER A 195 -8.93 12.42 -11.39
N TYR A 196 -8.39 11.57 -12.24
CA TYR A 196 -9.04 10.38 -12.75
C TYR A 196 -8.20 9.17 -12.41
N ARG A 197 -8.82 8.15 -11.79
CA ARG A 197 -8.19 6.86 -11.50
C ARG A 197 -9.09 5.75 -12.03
N THR A 198 -8.48 4.72 -12.61
CA THR A 198 -9.14 3.48 -12.98
C THR A 198 -8.30 2.32 -12.50
N THR A 199 -8.96 1.34 -11.90
CA THR A 199 -8.40 0.10 -11.40
C THR A 199 -9.15 -1.03 -12.09
N LEU A 200 -8.42 -1.86 -12.82
CA LEU A 200 -8.95 -3.06 -13.46
C LEU A 200 -8.32 -4.26 -12.78
N ASP A 201 -9.11 -5.00 -11.99
CA ASP A 201 -8.70 -6.28 -11.43
C ASP A 201 -9.35 -7.41 -12.23
N ARG A 202 -8.55 -8.07 -13.07
CA ARG A 202 -9.01 -9.19 -13.90
C ARG A 202 -9.06 -10.50 -13.12
N ALA A 203 -8.32 -10.64 -12.04
CA ALA A 203 -8.44 -11.82 -11.18
C ALA A 203 -9.81 -11.81 -10.47
N GLN A 204 -10.22 -10.64 -9.97
CA GLN A 204 -11.52 -10.45 -9.33
C GLN A 204 -12.64 -10.07 -10.31
N GLN A 205 -12.32 -9.83 -11.57
CA GLN A 205 -13.26 -9.43 -12.63
C GLN A 205 -14.01 -8.13 -12.28
N VAL A 206 -13.29 -7.13 -11.78
CA VAL A 206 -13.84 -5.82 -11.37
C VAL A 206 -13.11 -4.69 -12.09
N GLU A 207 -13.87 -3.70 -12.54
CA GLU A 207 -13.35 -2.41 -12.98
C GLU A 207 -13.92 -1.31 -12.07
N GLN A 208 -13.03 -0.53 -11.46
CA GLN A 208 -13.38 0.63 -10.65
C GLN A 208 -12.86 1.89 -11.33
N SER A 209 -13.62 2.97 -11.25
CA SER A 209 -13.18 4.29 -11.71
C SER A 209 -13.59 5.35 -10.70
N ASN A 210 -12.71 6.32 -10.50
CA ASN A 210 -12.89 7.48 -9.66
C ASN A 210 -12.54 8.72 -10.49
N ASN A 211 -13.46 9.66 -10.55
CA ASN A 211 -13.26 10.94 -11.20
C ASN A 211 -13.56 12.04 -10.17
N ALA A 212 -12.59 12.90 -9.89
CA ALA A 212 -12.73 13.98 -8.93
C ALA A 212 -12.29 15.33 -9.49
N HIS A 213 -13.01 16.36 -9.08
CA HIS A 213 -12.79 17.76 -9.40
C HIS A 213 -12.76 18.56 -8.09
N ASP A 214 -11.66 19.25 -7.84
CA ASP A 214 -11.46 20.07 -6.65
C ASP A 214 -11.16 21.50 -7.07
N ILE A 215 -12.03 22.44 -6.71
CA ILE A 215 -11.81 23.87 -6.87
C ILE A 215 -11.62 24.46 -5.49
N ARG A 216 -10.59 25.28 -5.34
CA ARG A 216 -10.38 26.08 -4.14
C ARG A 216 -10.04 27.52 -4.51
N PHE A 217 -10.67 28.43 -3.78
CA PHE A 217 -10.51 29.87 -3.90
C PHE A 217 -10.26 30.41 -2.51
N ASP A 218 -9.19 31.18 -2.34
CA ASP A 218 -8.93 31.94 -1.12
C ASP A 218 -8.65 33.39 -1.52
N HIS A 219 -9.30 34.34 -0.83
CA HIS A 219 -9.05 35.77 -0.99
C HIS A 219 -8.84 36.43 0.37
N THR A 220 -7.80 37.22 0.50
CA THR A 220 -7.48 37.99 1.69
C THR A 220 -7.37 39.46 1.33
N ARG A 221 -8.10 40.30 2.06
CA ARG A 221 -8.03 41.75 1.96
C ARG A 221 -7.71 42.36 3.31
N LEU A 222 -6.82 43.34 3.30
CA LEU A 222 -6.53 44.21 4.43
C LEU A 222 -7.34 45.50 4.28
N PHE A 223 -7.98 45.92 5.36
CA PHE A 223 -8.70 47.19 5.49
C PHE A 223 -8.11 48.00 6.64
N TYR A 224 -8.36 49.31 6.65
CA TYR A 224 -7.91 50.23 7.70
C TYR A 224 -6.42 50.11 8.00
N ASP A 225 -5.57 50.23 6.97
CA ASP A 225 -4.10 50.11 7.07
C ASP A 225 -3.62 48.81 7.75
N GLY A 226 -4.33 47.70 7.49
CA GLY A 226 -3.98 46.39 8.03
C GLY A 226 -4.58 46.09 9.40
N LYS A 227 -5.37 47.01 9.99
CA LYS A 227 -6.07 46.77 11.26
C LYS A 227 -7.17 45.71 11.14
N ILE A 228 -7.75 45.53 9.96
CA ILE A 228 -8.73 44.47 9.71
C ILE A 228 -8.25 43.61 8.55
N ARG A 229 -8.12 42.30 8.79
CA ARG A 229 -7.85 41.30 7.77
C ARG A 229 -9.10 40.47 7.57
N SER A 230 -9.68 40.54 6.38
CA SER A 230 -10.79 39.66 5.98
C SER A 230 -10.25 38.59 5.04
N THR A 231 -10.54 37.33 5.34
CA THR A 231 -10.19 36.18 4.51
C THR A 231 -11.47 35.43 4.16
N VAL A 232 -11.73 35.26 2.87
CA VAL A 232 -12.79 34.42 2.32
C VAL A 232 -12.13 33.18 1.74
N SER A 233 -12.65 32.00 2.08
CA SER A 233 -12.27 30.77 1.41
C SER A 233 -13.51 30.01 0.93
N TYR A 234 -13.41 29.43 -0.25
CA TYR A 234 -14.44 28.61 -0.86
C TYR A 234 -13.81 27.37 -1.48
N GLY A 235 -14.38 26.20 -1.20
CA GLY A 235 -13.97 24.92 -1.72
C GLY A 235 -15.17 24.19 -2.33
N LEU A 236 -14.95 23.54 -3.47
CA LEU A 236 -15.89 22.65 -4.12
C LEU A 236 -15.17 21.36 -4.47
N THR A 237 -15.70 20.24 -4.01
CA THR A 237 -15.24 18.90 -4.39
C THR A 237 -16.41 18.16 -5.02
N TYR A 238 -16.24 17.73 -6.27
CA TYR A 238 -17.14 16.81 -6.94
C TYR A 238 -16.43 15.49 -7.18
N ARG A 239 -17.08 14.37 -6.86
CA ARG A 239 -16.56 13.02 -7.06
C ARG A 239 -17.61 12.14 -7.71
N ASN A 240 -17.21 11.40 -8.73
CA ASN A 240 -17.96 10.31 -9.33
C ASN A 240 -17.15 9.02 -9.17
N ASP A 241 -17.73 8.06 -8.45
CA ASP A 241 -17.21 6.72 -8.29
C ASP A 241 -18.07 5.76 -9.10
N SER A 242 -17.45 4.80 -9.78
CA SER A 242 -18.16 3.77 -10.54
C SER A 242 -17.47 2.43 -10.42
N ASP A 243 -18.22 1.42 -9.97
CA ASP A 243 -17.81 0.03 -9.91
C ASP A 243 -18.57 -0.77 -10.99
N ARG A 244 -17.85 -1.60 -11.74
CA ARG A 244 -18.38 -2.45 -12.80
C ARG A 244 -17.90 -3.89 -12.63
N SER A 245 -18.84 -4.83 -12.58
CA SER A 245 -18.54 -6.26 -12.74
C SER A 245 -18.16 -6.57 -14.17
N LEU A 246 -17.12 -7.37 -14.37
CA LEU A 246 -16.76 -7.96 -15.66
C LEU A 246 -17.19 -9.43 -15.76
N ALA A 247 -17.45 -10.07 -14.61
CA ALA A 247 -17.99 -11.43 -14.54
C ALA A 247 -19.52 -11.44 -14.43
N PHE A 248 -20.12 -12.56 -14.86
CA PHE A 248 -21.52 -12.93 -14.61
C PHE A 248 -21.73 -13.64 -13.27
N ASP A 249 -20.67 -13.79 -12.47
CA ASP A 249 -20.71 -14.30 -11.10
C ASP A 249 -20.56 -13.17 -10.07
N PRO A 250 -21.17 -13.29 -8.88
CA PRO A 250 -21.02 -12.31 -7.82
C PRO A 250 -19.55 -12.16 -7.41
N PHE A 251 -19.08 -10.92 -7.29
CA PHE A 251 -17.70 -10.62 -6.94
C PHE A 251 -17.63 -9.87 -5.60
N PRO A 252 -16.55 -10.04 -4.80
CA PRO A 252 -16.37 -9.31 -3.56
C PRO A 252 -16.09 -7.82 -3.84
N ARG A 253 -16.85 -6.94 -3.19
CA ARG A 253 -16.63 -5.49 -3.18
C ARG A 253 -16.26 -5.03 -1.77
N PRO A 254 -15.20 -4.24 -1.59
CA PRO A 254 -14.84 -3.69 -0.28
C PRO A 254 -15.91 -2.75 0.25
N ILE A 255 -16.17 -2.89 1.54
CA ILE A 255 -17.02 -2.00 2.32
C ILE A 255 -16.09 -1.02 3.04
N PRO A 256 -16.20 0.29 2.78
CA PRO A 256 -15.44 1.28 3.52
C PRO A 256 -15.71 1.14 5.02
N SER A 257 -14.62 0.89 5.76
CA SER A 257 -14.59 0.80 7.22
C SER A 257 -14.37 2.19 7.82
N TYR A 258 -15.00 2.44 8.96
CA TYR A 258 -14.85 3.67 9.73
C TYR A 258 -13.70 3.56 10.75
N PHE A 259 -13.60 2.42 11.44
CA PHE A 259 -12.51 2.10 12.35
C PHE A 259 -12.13 0.62 12.25
N GLY A 260 -10.83 0.31 12.35
CA GLY A 260 -10.35 -1.03 12.65
C GLY A 260 -10.49 -1.32 14.15
N LEU A 261 -10.80 -2.55 14.51
CA LEU A 261 -11.14 -2.95 15.87
C LEU A 261 -10.31 -4.15 16.32
N TYR A 262 -9.83 -4.15 17.56
CA TYR A 262 -9.02 -5.23 18.09
C TYR A 262 -9.21 -5.46 19.59
N SER A 263 -9.10 -6.71 20.02
CA SER A 263 -8.82 -7.11 21.40
C SER A 263 -8.23 -8.53 21.44
N ASN A 264 -7.51 -8.89 22.50
CA ASN A 264 -7.12 -10.26 22.78
C ASN A 264 -7.95 -10.78 23.95
N ASP A 265 -8.97 -11.57 23.67
CA ASP A 265 -9.92 -12.07 24.67
C ASP A 265 -10.55 -13.40 24.25
N ALA A 266 -10.63 -14.33 25.21
CA ALA A 266 -11.23 -15.65 25.05
C ALA A 266 -12.76 -15.66 25.18
N THR A 267 -13.39 -14.53 25.57
CA THR A 267 -14.85 -14.38 25.65
C THR A 267 -15.41 -13.52 24.49
N PRO A 268 -15.45 -14.05 23.25
CA PRO A 268 -15.78 -13.25 22.07
C PRO A 268 -17.21 -12.71 22.07
N GLU A 269 -18.14 -13.26 22.85
CA GLU A 269 -19.54 -12.83 22.88
C GLU A 269 -19.76 -11.52 23.63
N VAL A 270 -18.83 -11.12 24.51
CA VAL A 270 -19.02 -9.98 25.42
C VAL A 270 -17.75 -9.15 25.50
N GLY A 271 -17.88 -7.83 25.40
CA GLY A 271 -16.78 -6.89 25.56
C GLY A 271 -16.57 -6.03 24.32
N SER A 272 -15.99 -4.84 24.54
CA SER A 272 -15.68 -3.90 23.47
C SER A 272 -14.31 -4.12 22.88
N LEU A 273 -14.21 -3.98 21.57
CA LEU A 273 -12.93 -3.93 20.87
C LEU A 273 -12.43 -2.49 20.85
N ASP A 274 -11.14 -2.32 21.07
CA ASP A 274 -10.44 -1.05 21.00
C ASP A 274 -10.19 -0.65 19.53
N THR A 275 -10.11 0.65 19.27
CA THR A 275 -9.83 1.16 17.93
C THR A 275 -8.36 1.02 17.57
N VAL A 276 -8.09 0.40 16.42
CA VAL A 276 -6.75 0.22 15.84
C VAL A 276 -6.80 0.65 14.38
N ASN A 277 -6.40 1.90 14.12
CA ASN A 277 -6.55 2.51 12.80
C ASN A 277 -5.64 1.89 11.73
N THR A 278 -4.51 1.32 12.13
CA THR A 278 -3.57 0.66 11.21
C THR A 278 -4.11 -0.64 10.61
N LEU A 279 -5.23 -1.18 11.13
CA LEU A 279 -5.88 -2.35 10.54
C LEU A 279 -6.67 -2.01 9.27
N ILE A 280 -6.94 -0.74 9.01
CA ILE A 280 -7.77 -0.28 7.88
C ILE A 280 -7.08 0.84 7.09
N ASP A 281 -5.75 0.96 7.19
CA ASP A 281 -4.99 2.06 6.60
C ASP A 281 -4.53 1.76 5.15
N GLY A 282 -4.76 0.53 4.68
CA GLY A 282 -4.39 0.04 3.36
C GLY A 282 -2.92 -0.38 3.23
N ASN A 283 -2.16 -0.42 4.32
CA ASN A 283 -0.74 -0.80 4.34
C ASN A 283 -0.55 -2.30 4.56
N LEU A 284 -0.68 -3.06 3.47
CA LEU A 284 -0.51 -4.52 3.50
C LEU A 284 0.93 -4.99 3.82
N ALA A 285 1.92 -4.09 3.84
CA ALA A 285 3.33 -4.42 3.96
C ALA A 285 3.88 -4.28 5.38
N SER A 286 3.20 -3.54 6.26
CA SER A 286 3.62 -3.31 7.64
C SER A 286 2.61 -3.92 8.60
N PRO A 287 3.05 -4.61 9.67
CA PRO A 287 2.15 -5.04 10.74
C PRO A 287 1.34 -3.89 11.32
N ALA A 288 0.13 -4.19 11.81
CA ALA A 288 -0.68 -3.26 12.58
C ALA A 288 0.02 -2.83 13.89
N ASP A 289 -0.38 -1.68 14.43
CA ASP A 289 0.07 -1.13 15.72
C ASP A 289 -1.15 -0.91 16.64
N PRO A 290 -1.32 -1.67 17.73
CA PRO A 290 -0.36 -2.64 18.29
C PRO A 290 -0.16 -3.88 17.41
N LEU A 291 0.97 -4.56 17.59
CA LEU A 291 1.25 -5.83 16.92
C LEU A 291 0.21 -6.88 17.30
N ILE A 292 -0.41 -7.48 16.29
CA ILE A 292 -1.41 -8.55 16.44
C ILE A 292 -0.80 -9.83 15.90
N ASP A 293 -0.30 -10.68 16.80
CA ASP A 293 0.34 -11.94 16.46
C ASP A 293 -0.68 -13.09 16.44
N ILE A 294 -0.74 -13.80 15.32
CA ILE A 294 -1.53 -15.02 15.11
C ILE A 294 -0.64 -16.23 14.80
N GLY A 295 0.66 -16.13 15.09
CA GLY A 295 1.64 -17.22 15.00
C GLY A 295 1.53 -18.23 16.14
N ASP A 296 2.15 -19.40 15.94
CA ASP A 296 2.17 -20.53 16.88
C ASP A 296 0.80 -20.83 17.51
N ASN A 297 0.67 -20.66 18.84
CA ASN A 297 -0.55 -20.90 19.61
C ASN A 297 -1.20 -19.59 20.11
N ASN A 298 -0.90 -18.46 19.46
CA ASN A 298 -1.51 -17.17 19.77
C ASN A 298 -2.95 -17.11 19.24
N VAL A 299 -3.85 -17.73 19.98
CA VAL A 299 -5.31 -17.74 19.73
C VAL A 299 -6.01 -16.58 20.43
N ASN A 300 -7.32 -16.43 20.18
CA ASN A 300 -8.20 -15.44 20.81
C ASN A 300 -7.98 -13.96 20.39
N GLN A 301 -7.32 -13.77 19.26
CA GLN A 301 -7.23 -12.47 18.59
C GLN A 301 -8.58 -12.15 17.94
N ASN A 302 -9.27 -11.15 18.51
CA ASN A 302 -10.50 -10.59 17.98
C ASN A 302 -10.15 -9.42 17.07
N ILE A 303 -10.36 -9.57 15.76
CA ILE A 303 -10.00 -8.57 14.76
C ILE A 303 -11.25 -8.19 13.98
N GLY A 304 -11.55 -6.90 13.87
CA GLY A 304 -12.81 -6.46 13.28
C GLY A 304 -12.80 -5.05 12.73
N SER A 305 -14.00 -4.56 12.43
CA SER A 305 -14.22 -3.22 11.90
C SER A 305 -15.60 -2.66 12.27
N ASP A 306 -15.67 -1.35 12.51
CA ASP A 306 -16.91 -0.56 12.49
C ASP A 306 -17.17 -0.09 11.06
N LEU A 307 -18.30 -0.48 10.47
CA LEU A 307 -18.71 -0.07 9.13
C LEU A 307 -19.39 1.31 9.09
N GLY A 308 -19.51 1.95 10.26
CA GLY A 308 -20.13 3.25 10.54
C GLY A 308 -21.65 3.23 10.60
N TYR A 309 -22.28 2.29 9.89
CA TYR A 309 -23.72 2.07 9.86
C TYR A 309 -24.04 0.64 9.43
N LEU A 310 -25.30 0.23 9.57
CA LEU A 310 -25.76 -1.12 9.22
C LEU A 310 -25.58 -1.38 7.71
N ARG A 311 -24.77 -2.39 7.35
CA ARG A 311 -24.50 -2.78 5.96
C ARG A 311 -24.55 -4.30 5.79
N GLU A 312 -24.77 -4.72 4.56
CA GLU A 312 -24.65 -6.13 4.19
C GLU A 312 -23.18 -6.51 4.05
N VAL A 313 -22.79 -7.63 4.64
CA VAL A 313 -21.45 -8.20 4.62
C VAL A 313 -21.55 -9.73 4.54
N ASP A 314 -20.67 -10.34 3.76
CA ASP A 314 -20.63 -11.81 3.59
C ASP A 314 -19.21 -12.38 3.41
N ILE A 315 -18.21 -11.51 3.30
CA ILE A 315 -16.80 -11.88 3.18
C ILE A 315 -15.96 -10.97 4.09
N LEU A 316 -14.99 -11.53 4.78
CA LEU A 316 -13.97 -10.82 5.55
C LEU A 316 -12.58 -11.29 5.12
N TYR A 317 -11.63 -10.36 5.02
CA TYR A 317 -10.23 -10.63 4.74
C TYR A 317 -9.35 -10.23 5.92
N VAL A 318 -8.39 -11.08 6.27
CA VAL A 318 -7.35 -10.81 7.27
C VAL A 318 -6.00 -10.97 6.58
N TYR A 319 -5.28 -9.87 6.38
CA TYR A 319 -3.97 -9.86 5.71
C TYR A 319 -2.86 -10.09 6.72
N THR A 320 -1.80 -10.75 6.26
CA THR A 320 -0.64 -11.11 7.08
C THR A 320 0.65 -10.56 6.47
N ASP A 321 1.65 -10.31 7.32
CA ASP A 321 2.96 -9.80 6.91
C ASP A 321 3.79 -10.85 6.14
N ARG A 322 3.47 -12.13 6.33
CA ARG A 322 4.12 -13.28 5.72
C ARG A 322 3.16 -14.45 5.49
N PRO A 323 3.55 -15.47 4.71
CA PRO A 323 2.77 -16.70 4.55
C PRO A 323 2.37 -17.32 5.90
N SER A 324 1.09 -17.66 6.02
CA SER A 324 0.49 -18.34 7.17
C SER A 324 -0.01 -19.73 6.79
N GLY A 325 -0.46 -20.53 7.77
CA GLY A 325 -0.98 -21.88 7.56
C GLY A 325 -2.50 -21.97 7.40
N ASN A 326 -2.98 -23.02 6.70
CA ASN A 326 -4.41 -23.34 6.59
C ASN A 326 -5.04 -23.91 7.88
N ASN A 327 -4.24 -24.18 8.91
CA ASN A 327 -4.70 -24.74 10.18
C ASN A 327 -5.36 -23.69 11.09
N VAL A 328 -5.11 -22.40 10.86
CA VAL A 328 -5.81 -21.31 11.53
C VAL A 328 -7.23 -21.23 11.00
N ARG A 329 -8.20 -21.27 11.91
CA ARG A 329 -9.64 -21.18 11.65
C ARG A 329 -10.18 -19.88 12.22
N TRP A 330 -11.32 -19.45 11.69
CA TRP A 330 -11.92 -18.19 12.06
C TRP A 330 -13.40 -18.36 12.37
N ASP A 331 -13.79 -17.95 13.57
CA ASP A 331 -15.20 -17.75 13.89
C ASP A 331 -15.57 -16.30 13.62
N VAL A 332 -16.78 -16.07 13.12
CA VAL A 332 -17.24 -14.73 12.71
C VAL A 332 -18.35 -14.27 13.63
N TYR A 333 -18.32 -13.00 14.02
CA TYR A 333 -19.32 -12.38 14.88
C TYR A 333 -19.79 -11.05 14.30
N ARG A 334 -21.02 -10.66 14.65
CA ARG A 334 -21.57 -9.33 14.40
C ARG A 334 -21.99 -8.65 15.70
N SER A 335 -22.08 -7.34 15.67
CA SER A 335 -22.66 -6.54 16.74
C SER A 335 -23.33 -5.28 16.18
N ASP A 336 -24.31 -4.77 16.93
CA ASP A 336 -24.93 -3.47 16.68
C ASP A 336 -24.30 -2.33 17.50
N ASP A 337 -23.57 -2.67 18.57
CA ASP A 337 -23.08 -1.72 19.58
C ASP A 337 -21.60 -1.86 19.97
N ASN A 338 -20.86 -2.82 19.38
CA ASN A 338 -19.47 -3.14 19.73
C ASN A 338 -19.32 -3.63 21.18
N THR A 339 -20.34 -4.23 21.79
CA THR A 339 -20.25 -4.76 23.16
C THR A 339 -20.84 -6.16 23.30
N ILE A 340 -21.97 -6.42 22.64
CA ILE A 340 -22.62 -7.73 22.59
C ILE A 340 -22.44 -8.30 21.19
N TRP A 341 -21.84 -9.48 21.10
CA TRP A 341 -21.47 -10.10 19.84
C TRP A 341 -22.24 -11.39 19.60
N GLU A 342 -22.91 -11.45 18.45
CA GLU A 342 -23.66 -12.61 18.00
C GLU A 342 -22.82 -13.43 17.01
N PRO A 343 -22.63 -14.74 17.22
CA PRO A 343 -21.91 -15.58 16.28
C PRO A 343 -22.68 -15.74 14.97
N ILE A 344 -21.95 -15.74 13.86
CA ILE A 344 -22.47 -16.03 12.53
C ILE A 344 -22.07 -17.46 12.17
N ALA A 345 -23.06 -18.33 12.04
CA ALA A 345 -22.84 -19.74 11.73
C ALA A 345 -22.40 -19.96 10.27
N GLY A 346 -21.71 -21.08 10.04
CA GLY A 346 -21.37 -21.54 8.68
C GLY A 346 -20.24 -20.77 8.00
N ALA A 347 -19.42 -20.04 8.75
CA ALA A 347 -18.22 -19.42 8.20
C ALA A 347 -17.23 -20.48 7.70
N THR A 348 -16.67 -20.24 6.52
CA THR A 348 -15.56 -21.01 5.95
C THR A 348 -14.37 -20.09 5.74
N SER A 349 -13.16 -20.63 5.88
CA SER A 349 -11.93 -19.85 5.72
C SER A 349 -10.90 -20.63 4.90
N THR A 350 -10.27 -19.94 3.96
CA THR A 350 -9.14 -20.47 3.19
C THR A 350 -7.99 -19.47 3.24
N TYR A 351 -6.76 -19.94 3.42
CA TYR A 351 -5.60 -19.07 3.29
C TYR A 351 -5.19 -18.94 1.81
N SER A 352 -4.97 -17.72 1.35
CA SER A 352 -4.49 -17.41 0.00
C SER A 352 -3.04 -16.92 0.04
N PRO A 353 -2.05 -17.78 -0.27
CA PRO A 353 -0.64 -17.41 -0.22
C PRO A 353 -0.30 -16.23 -1.14
N GLY A 354 -0.89 -16.20 -2.34
CA GLY A 354 -0.64 -15.16 -3.34
C GLY A 354 -1.08 -13.75 -2.91
N PHE A 355 -2.04 -13.66 -1.98
CA PHE A 355 -2.48 -12.40 -1.38
C PHE A 355 -1.98 -12.20 0.06
N SER A 356 -1.31 -13.21 0.63
CA SER A 356 -0.97 -13.28 2.05
C SER A 356 -2.14 -12.89 2.95
N ARG A 357 -3.28 -13.57 2.77
CA ARG A 357 -4.50 -13.28 3.54
C ARG A 357 -5.37 -14.51 3.75
N TYR A 358 -6.15 -14.49 4.82
CA TYR A 358 -7.30 -15.38 4.97
C TYR A 358 -8.52 -14.81 4.26
N GLU A 359 -9.23 -15.66 3.53
CA GLU A 359 -10.50 -15.36 2.88
C GLU A 359 -11.62 -16.08 3.60
N ILE A 360 -12.42 -15.31 4.35
CA ILE A 360 -13.44 -15.84 5.27
C ILE A 360 -14.80 -15.51 4.69
N SER A 361 -15.59 -16.53 4.32
CA SER A 361 -16.92 -16.38 3.73
C SER A 361 -18.00 -16.91 4.67
N PHE A 362 -19.15 -16.25 4.74
CA PHE A 362 -20.31 -16.66 5.54
C PHE A 362 -21.61 -16.25 4.87
N GLN A 363 -22.75 -16.62 5.45
CA GLN A 363 -24.04 -16.18 4.97
C GLN A 363 -24.18 -14.65 5.10
N GLN A 364 -24.60 -13.99 4.01
CA GLN A 364 -24.80 -12.55 4.00
C GLN A 364 -25.69 -12.08 5.16
N THR A 365 -25.19 -11.12 5.91
CA THR A 365 -25.84 -10.59 7.11
C THR A 365 -25.75 -9.08 7.15
N LYS A 366 -26.69 -8.45 7.85
CA LYS A 366 -26.63 -7.01 8.12
C LYS A 366 -26.00 -6.77 9.47
N ALA A 367 -24.97 -5.93 9.51
CA ALA A 367 -24.25 -5.59 10.73
C ALA A 367 -23.66 -4.18 10.62
N ARG A 368 -23.48 -3.52 11.76
CA ARG A 368 -22.64 -2.31 11.86
C ARG A 368 -21.20 -2.70 12.21
N TYR A 369 -21.05 -3.61 13.17
CA TYR A 369 -19.77 -4.11 13.62
C TYR A 369 -19.62 -5.57 13.22
N VAL A 370 -18.44 -5.91 12.72
CA VAL A 370 -18.09 -7.29 12.35
C VAL A 370 -16.71 -7.60 12.88
N LYS A 371 -16.50 -8.83 13.37
CA LYS A 371 -15.19 -9.30 13.78
C LYS A 371 -14.99 -10.78 13.49
N VAL A 372 -13.74 -11.19 13.52
CA VAL A 372 -13.32 -12.58 13.48
C VAL A 372 -12.48 -12.91 14.71
N LEU A 373 -12.56 -14.16 15.15
CA LEU A 373 -11.76 -14.71 16.24
C LEU A 373 -10.89 -15.83 15.68
N ASN A 374 -9.58 -15.74 15.84
CA ASN A 374 -8.69 -16.81 15.40
C ASN A 374 -8.71 -18.01 16.37
N LYS A 375 -8.67 -19.21 15.78
CA LYS A 375 -8.60 -20.50 16.47
C LYS A 375 -7.60 -21.41 15.77
N GLY A 376 -7.10 -22.41 16.50
CA GLY A 376 -6.17 -23.39 15.94
C GLY A 376 -4.71 -22.90 15.92
N LEU A 377 -3.81 -23.82 15.61
CA LEU A 377 -2.37 -23.57 15.61
C LEU A 377 -1.91 -23.07 14.24
N ASN A 378 -1.04 -22.07 14.25
CA ASN A 378 -0.29 -21.67 13.07
C ASN A 378 0.97 -22.54 12.93
N GLU A 379 1.35 -22.85 11.70
CA GLU A 379 2.57 -23.63 11.42
C GLU A 379 3.83 -22.75 11.49
N ASN A 380 3.67 -21.43 11.54
CA ASN A 380 4.76 -20.46 11.66
C ASN A 380 4.70 -19.79 13.04
N ASP A 381 5.87 -19.61 13.66
CA ASP A 381 5.97 -19.13 15.05
C ASP A 381 5.50 -17.68 15.23
N THR A 382 5.70 -16.83 14.23
CA THR A 382 5.29 -15.42 14.26
C THR A 382 4.61 -15.07 12.94
N VAL A 383 3.36 -14.62 13.01
CA VAL A 383 2.63 -14.12 11.84
C VAL A 383 1.83 -12.92 12.31
N TYR A 384 2.11 -11.75 11.77
CA TYR A 384 1.45 -10.53 12.19
C TYR A 384 0.36 -10.12 11.22
N VAL A 385 -0.75 -9.64 11.77
CA VAL A 385 -1.84 -9.07 10.97
C VAL A 385 -1.43 -7.67 10.50
N THR A 386 -1.62 -7.40 9.21
CA THR A 386 -1.35 -6.10 8.61
C THR A 386 -2.64 -5.31 8.42
N GLU A 387 -3.69 -5.95 7.88
CA GLU A 387 -4.93 -5.28 7.49
C GLU A 387 -6.16 -6.20 7.70
N PHE A 388 -7.31 -5.59 7.96
CA PHE A 388 -8.62 -6.23 7.98
C PHE A 388 -9.56 -5.54 7.00
N ALA A 389 -10.26 -6.32 6.16
CA ALA A 389 -11.20 -5.75 5.19
C ALA A 389 -12.54 -6.49 5.19
N ALA A 390 -13.62 -5.72 5.31
CA ALA A 390 -14.99 -6.22 5.11
C ALA A 390 -15.41 -6.09 3.66
N MET A 391 -16.06 -7.13 3.13
CA MET A 391 -16.44 -7.25 1.74
C MET A 391 -17.91 -7.68 1.65
N MET A 392 -18.58 -7.26 0.58
CA MET A 392 -19.88 -7.78 0.20
C MET A 392 -19.84 -8.32 -1.22
N ARG A 393 -20.45 -9.48 -1.48
CA ARG A 393 -20.71 -9.90 -2.85
C ARG A 393 -21.75 -8.99 -3.50
N VAL A 394 -21.42 -8.50 -4.69
CA VAL A 394 -22.35 -7.72 -5.50
C VAL A 394 -22.78 -8.59 -6.68
N SER A 395 -24.09 -8.65 -6.93
CA SER A 395 -24.65 -9.42 -8.04
C SER A 395 -24.10 -8.94 -9.39
N ALA A 396 -23.96 -9.89 -10.31
CA ALA A 396 -22.99 -9.85 -11.39
C ALA A 396 -23.34 -9.02 -12.64
N ALA A 397 -24.30 -8.10 -12.55
CA ALA A 397 -24.67 -7.31 -13.71
C ALA A 397 -24.99 -5.88 -13.30
N GLY A 398 -24.08 -4.97 -13.65
CA GLY A 398 -24.35 -3.54 -13.58
C GLY A 398 -23.12 -2.70 -13.32
N THR A 399 -23.25 -1.44 -13.72
CA THR A 399 -22.38 -0.37 -13.25
C THR A 399 -23.08 0.28 -12.07
N THR A 400 -22.48 0.22 -10.88
CA THR A 400 -22.95 1.03 -9.75
C THR A 400 -22.17 2.34 -9.78
N SER A 401 -22.86 3.48 -9.90
CA SER A 401 -22.23 4.80 -9.84
C SER A 401 -22.74 5.60 -8.65
N ARG A 402 -21.85 6.40 -8.04
CA ARG A 402 -22.14 7.33 -6.96
C ARG A 402 -21.59 8.70 -7.33
N ASN A 403 -22.42 9.72 -7.21
CA ASN A 403 -22.00 11.12 -7.32
C ASN A 403 -22.05 11.77 -5.94
N GLN A 404 -21.02 12.56 -5.63
CA GLN A 404 -20.95 13.35 -4.41
C GLN A 404 -20.46 14.75 -4.74
N THR A 405 -21.14 15.76 -4.22
CA THR A 405 -20.73 17.16 -4.31
C THR A 405 -20.66 17.74 -2.90
N VAL A 406 -19.54 18.36 -2.54
CA VAL A 406 -19.33 19.02 -1.25
C VAL A 406 -18.92 20.46 -1.48
N HIS A 407 -19.55 21.38 -0.75
CA HIS A 407 -19.23 22.79 -0.75
C HIS A 407 -18.81 23.22 0.65
N THR A 408 -17.71 23.97 0.75
CA THR A 408 -17.23 24.55 2.00
C THR A 408 -16.99 26.03 1.79
N ALA A 409 -17.61 26.88 2.59
CA ALA A 409 -17.43 28.33 2.53
C ALA A 409 -17.10 28.87 3.93
N ASN A 410 -16.03 29.66 4.04
CA ASN A 410 -15.63 30.29 5.29
C ASN A 410 -15.34 31.78 5.07
N LEU A 411 -15.72 32.59 6.05
CA LEU A 411 -15.37 34.00 6.16
C LEU A 411 -14.73 34.23 7.54
N THR A 412 -13.48 34.67 7.55
CA THR A 412 -12.74 34.98 8.77
C THR A 412 -12.38 36.46 8.77
N ASN A 413 -12.69 37.16 9.86
CA ASN A 413 -12.32 38.56 10.06
C ASN A 413 -11.45 38.67 11.32
N ASN A 414 -10.20 39.08 11.15
CA ASN A 414 -9.28 39.32 12.25
C ASN A 414 -9.08 40.82 12.42
N ILE A 415 -9.24 41.31 13.65
CA ILE A 415 -9.06 42.73 14.00
C ILE A 415 -7.81 42.84 14.88
N THR A 416 -6.78 43.50 14.38
CA THR A 416 -5.56 43.80 15.13
C THR A 416 -5.72 45.16 15.81
N ARG A 417 -5.93 45.17 17.14
CA ARG A 417 -5.88 46.41 17.92
C ARG A 417 -4.44 46.69 18.33
N HIS A 418 -3.81 47.71 17.75
CA HIS A 418 -2.64 48.34 18.37
C HIS A 418 -3.12 49.23 19.50
N TRP A 419 -3.10 48.71 20.73
CA TRP A 419 -3.18 49.54 21.92
C TRP A 419 -1.85 50.29 22.05
N ILE A 420 -1.81 51.53 21.55
CA ILE A 420 -0.76 52.46 21.97
C ILE A 420 -1.24 53.02 23.30
N ALA A 421 -0.72 52.46 24.40
CA ALA A 421 -0.85 53.11 25.70
C ALA A 421 0.01 54.37 25.65
N ASN A 422 -0.62 55.54 25.52
CA ASN A 422 0.06 56.80 25.79
C ASN A 422 0.25 56.86 27.31
N ALA A 423 1.50 56.73 27.75
CA ALA A 423 1.94 57.01 29.11
C ALA A 423 2.26 58.50 29.27
#